data_AF-A0A7N2M224-F1
#
_entry.id   AF-A0A7N2M224-F1
#
_cell.length_a   1.000
_cell.length_b   1.000
_cell.length_c   1.000
_cell.angle_alpha   90.00
_cell.angle_beta   90.00
_cell.angle_gamma   90.00
#
_symmetry.space_group_name_H-M   'P 1'
#
loop_
_entity.id
_entity.type
_entity.pdbx_description
1 polymer ?
#
loop_
_entity_poly.entity_id
_entity_poly.type
_entity_poly.pdbx_seq_one_letter_code
_entity_poly.pdbx_strand_id
1 'polypeptide(L)'
;MGWIGETMDSIKSLQIRQVLTQAVSLGMIVTSALIIWKALMCITGSESPVVVVLSGSMEPGFKRGDILFLHMSKEPIRAGEIVVFNVDGREIPIVHRVIKVHERQDTGEVDVLTKGDNNYGDDRLLYAHGQLWLQRHHIMGRAVGFLPYVGWVTIIMTEKPIIKGREIPIVHRVIKVHERQDTGEVDVLTKGDNNYGDDRLLYAHGQLWLQRHHIMGRAVGFLPYVGWVTIIMTEKPIIKYILIGALGLLVITSKD
;
A
#
# COMPACT_ATOMS: atom_id res chain seq x y z
N MET A 1 20.72 -11.41 -57.09
CA MET A 1 20.59 -10.67 -55.82
C MET A 1 19.25 -10.95 -55.12
N GLY A 2 18.73 -12.20 -55.08
CA GLY A 2 17.37 -12.47 -54.58
C GLY A 2 17.27 -13.28 -53.27
N TRP A 3 18.19 -14.21 -53.03
CA TRP A 3 17.98 -15.24 -52.01
C TRP A 3 18.23 -14.78 -50.56
N ILE A 4 19.14 -13.83 -50.35
CA ILE A 4 19.47 -13.29 -49.01
C ILE A 4 18.41 -12.30 -48.53
N GLY A 5 17.79 -11.54 -49.46
CA GLY A 5 16.69 -10.62 -49.13
C GLY A 5 15.43 -11.38 -48.72
N GLU A 6 15.04 -12.39 -49.49
CA GLU A 6 13.84 -13.21 -49.19
C GLU A 6 13.97 -13.99 -47.88
N THR A 7 15.15 -14.49 -47.55
CA THR A 7 15.40 -15.16 -46.27
C THR A 7 15.38 -14.19 -45.09
N MET A 8 15.97 -12.99 -45.23
CA MET A 8 15.89 -11.94 -44.20
C MET A 8 14.46 -11.44 -43.99
N ASP A 9 13.67 -11.25 -45.05
CA ASP A 9 12.28 -10.82 -44.95
C ASP A 9 11.38 -11.92 -44.37
N SER A 10 11.64 -13.18 -44.70
CA SER A 10 10.97 -14.34 -44.09
C SER A 10 11.24 -14.43 -42.58
N ILE A 11 12.52 -14.32 -42.16
CA ILE A 11 12.90 -14.33 -40.73
C ILE A 11 12.28 -13.15 -39.98
N LYS A 12 12.31 -11.94 -40.55
CA LYS A 12 11.64 -10.76 -39.97
C LYS A 12 10.13 -10.98 -39.86
N SER A 13 9.49 -11.56 -40.88
CA SER A 13 8.05 -11.82 -40.87
C SER A 13 7.63 -12.86 -39.83
N LEU A 14 8.47 -13.89 -39.58
CA LEU A 14 8.25 -14.90 -38.54
C LEU A 14 8.38 -14.27 -37.15
N GLN A 15 9.41 -13.46 -36.92
CA GLN A 15 9.59 -12.72 -35.67
C GLN A 15 8.44 -11.72 -35.43
N ILE A 16 7.96 -11.02 -36.46
CA ILE A 16 6.82 -10.10 -36.35
C ILE A 16 5.54 -10.86 -36.00
N ARG A 17 5.27 -12.00 -36.65
CA ARG A 17 4.11 -12.84 -36.35
C ARG A 17 4.16 -13.38 -34.93
N GLN A 18 5.33 -13.80 -34.46
CA GLN A 18 5.52 -14.26 -33.08
C GLN A 18 5.25 -13.12 -32.08
N VAL A 19 5.82 -11.95 -32.30
CA VAL A 19 5.60 -10.75 -31.46
C VAL A 19 4.12 -10.35 -31.44
N LEU A 20 3.46 -10.35 -32.60
CA LEU A 20 2.02 -10.05 -32.70
C LEU A 20 1.18 -11.10 -31.96
N THR A 21 1.50 -12.38 -32.10
CA THR A 21 0.78 -13.47 -31.42
C THR A 21 0.94 -13.38 -29.91
N GLN A 22 2.15 -13.07 -29.44
CA GLN A 22 2.42 -12.82 -28.02
C GLN A 22 1.67 -11.58 -27.50
N ALA A 23 1.65 -10.49 -28.27
CA ALA A 23 0.92 -9.28 -27.91
C ALA A 23 -0.59 -9.52 -27.82
N VAL A 24 -1.16 -10.27 -28.78
CA VAL A 24 -2.57 -10.69 -28.73
C VAL A 24 -2.83 -11.58 -27.52
N SER A 25 -1.95 -12.54 -27.23
CA SER A 25 -2.11 -13.45 -26.10
C SER A 25 -2.08 -12.69 -24.77
N LEU A 26 -1.16 -11.75 -24.61
CA LEU A 26 -1.10 -10.85 -23.45
C LEU A 26 -2.36 -9.98 -23.36
N GLY A 27 -2.82 -9.42 -24.48
CA GLY A 27 -4.06 -8.65 -24.57
C GLY A 27 -5.28 -9.47 -24.13
N MET A 28 -5.37 -10.74 -24.52
CA MET A 28 -6.43 -11.66 -24.10
C MET A 28 -6.40 -11.95 -22.60
N ILE A 29 -5.21 -12.12 -22.01
CA ILE A 29 -5.06 -12.31 -20.55
C ILE A 29 -5.51 -11.05 -19.79
N VAL A 30 -5.07 -9.87 -20.21
CA VAL A 30 -5.45 -8.62 -19.54
C VAL A 30 -6.94 -8.34 -19.67
N THR A 31 -7.50 -8.50 -20.87
CA THR A 31 -8.95 -8.28 -21.11
C THR A 31 -9.82 -9.28 -20.36
N SER A 32 -9.46 -10.56 -20.33
CA SER A 32 -10.19 -11.57 -19.54
C SER A 32 -10.16 -11.25 -18.04
N ALA A 33 -9.03 -10.82 -17.49
CA ALA A 33 -8.96 -10.37 -16.09
C ALA A 33 -9.88 -9.16 -15.81
N LEU A 34 -9.92 -8.16 -16.71
CA LEU A 34 -10.81 -7.01 -16.60
C LEU A 34 -12.29 -7.39 -16.72
N ILE A 35 -12.63 -8.34 -17.60
CA ILE A 35 -13.99 -8.86 -17.76
C ILE A 35 -14.42 -9.58 -16.49
N ILE A 36 -13.58 -10.43 -15.91
CA ILE A 36 -13.87 -11.11 -14.63
C ILE A 36 -14.13 -10.09 -13.53
N TRP A 37 -13.29 -9.06 -13.42
CA TRP A 37 -13.46 -7.98 -12.44
C TRP A 37 -14.77 -7.22 -12.62
N LYS A 38 -15.13 -6.85 -13.86
CA LYS A 38 -16.41 -6.19 -14.17
C LYS A 38 -17.62 -7.09 -13.96
N ALA A 39 -17.53 -8.36 -14.31
CA ALA A 39 -18.57 -9.34 -14.02
C ALA A 39 -18.81 -9.47 -12.52
N LEU A 40 -17.74 -9.49 -11.71
CA LEU A 40 -17.83 -9.54 -10.26
C LEU A 40 -18.53 -8.30 -9.68
N MET A 41 -18.23 -7.09 -10.19
CA MET A 41 -18.97 -5.87 -9.82
C MET A 41 -20.46 -6.00 -10.13
N CYS A 42 -20.82 -6.48 -11.32
CA CYS A 42 -22.22 -6.62 -11.72
C CYS A 42 -22.97 -7.66 -10.86
N ILE A 43 -22.34 -8.78 -10.54
CA ILE A 43 -22.93 -9.85 -9.72
C ILE A 43 -23.11 -9.39 -8.27
N THR A 44 -22.10 -8.71 -7.73
CA THR A 44 -22.13 -8.29 -6.33
C THR A 44 -22.88 -6.99 -6.10
N GLY A 45 -23.11 -6.20 -7.14
CA GLY A 45 -23.68 -4.85 -7.03
C GLY A 45 -22.77 -3.85 -6.31
N SER A 46 -21.53 -4.24 -6.00
CA SER A 46 -20.53 -3.40 -5.31
C SER A 46 -19.52 -2.87 -6.32
N GLU A 47 -19.15 -1.60 -6.19
CA GLU A 47 -18.05 -1.00 -6.95
C GLU A 47 -16.69 -1.61 -6.56
N SER A 48 -16.59 -2.13 -5.34
CA SER A 48 -15.42 -2.81 -4.81
C SER A 48 -15.83 -4.16 -4.20
N PRO A 49 -15.93 -5.23 -5.01
CA PRO A 49 -16.41 -6.53 -4.53
C PRO A 49 -15.45 -7.21 -3.52
N VAL A 50 -14.19 -6.78 -3.49
CA VAL A 50 -13.13 -7.35 -2.65
C VAL A 50 -12.34 -6.22 -2.01
N VAL A 51 -12.24 -6.21 -0.69
CA VAL A 51 -11.47 -5.20 0.07
C VAL A 51 -10.60 -5.86 1.12
N VAL A 52 -9.54 -5.17 1.55
CA VAL A 52 -8.59 -5.67 2.56
C VAL A 52 -8.74 -4.87 3.85
N VAL A 53 -8.74 -5.57 4.99
CA VAL A 53 -8.79 -4.96 6.32
C VAL A 53 -7.42 -4.40 6.68
N LEU A 54 -7.34 -3.08 6.83
CA LEU A 54 -6.07 -2.37 7.09
C LEU A 54 -5.83 -2.06 8.58
N SER A 55 -6.85 -2.19 9.44
CA SER A 55 -6.77 -1.83 10.86
C SER A 55 -7.40 -2.89 11.78
N GLY A 56 -7.16 -2.78 13.09
CA GLY A 56 -7.72 -3.66 14.12
C GLY A 56 -9.02 -3.15 14.77
N SER A 57 -9.74 -2.21 14.14
CA SER A 57 -10.98 -1.63 14.71
C SER A 57 -12.15 -2.63 14.75
N MET A 58 -12.05 -3.72 13.99
CA MET A 58 -13.06 -4.77 13.90
C MET A 58 -12.70 -6.04 14.68
N GLU A 59 -11.66 -5.98 15.52
CA GLU A 59 -11.30 -7.11 16.38
C GLU A 59 -12.37 -7.32 17.48
N PRO A 60 -12.65 -8.58 17.88
CA PRO A 60 -11.99 -9.83 17.45
C PRO A 60 -12.54 -10.44 16.15
N GLY A 61 -13.56 -9.84 15.51
CA GLY A 61 -14.25 -10.40 14.35
C GLY A 61 -13.40 -10.46 13.09
N PHE A 62 -12.77 -9.34 12.72
CA PHE A 62 -11.84 -9.26 11.59
C PHE A 62 -10.50 -8.71 12.04
N LYS A 63 -9.43 -9.29 11.51
CA LYS A 63 -8.06 -8.89 11.80
C LYS A 63 -7.46 -8.17 10.60
N ARG A 64 -6.43 -7.37 10.88
CA ARG A 64 -5.62 -6.75 9.83
C ARG A 64 -5.04 -7.83 8.90
N GLY A 65 -5.22 -7.62 7.60
CA GLY A 65 -4.79 -8.54 6.55
C GLY A 65 -5.87 -9.54 6.12
N ASP A 66 -7.07 -9.50 6.68
CA ASP A 66 -8.20 -10.27 6.16
C ASP A 66 -8.74 -9.64 4.87
N ILE A 67 -9.17 -10.47 3.93
CA ILE A 67 -9.88 -10.04 2.72
C ILE A 67 -11.38 -10.18 2.97
N LEU A 68 -12.16 -9.15 2.68
CA LEU A 68 -13.62 -9.18 2.76
C LEU A 68 -14.23 -9.23 1.36
N PHE A 69 -15.22 -10.09 1.20
CA PHE A 69 -16.07 -10.13 0.02
C PHE A 69 -17.33 -9.31 0.27
N LEU A 70 -17.57 -8.35 -0.61
CA LEU A 70 -18.66 -7.40 -0.49
C LEU A 70 -19.80 -7.75 -1.45
N HIS A 71 -21.03 -7.61 -0.96
CA HIS A 71 -22.23 -7.72 -1.75
C HIS A 71 -23.22 -6.63 -1.35
N MET A 72 -23.70 -5.89 -2.34
CA MET A 72 -24.68 -4.84 -2.16
C MET A 72 -26.04 -5.33 -2.63
N SER A 73 -26.91 -5.71 -1.70
CA SER A 73 -28.26 -6.15 -2.03
C SER A 73 -29.22 -4.98 -2.21
N LYS A 74 -30.38 -5.27 -2.79
CA LYS A 74 -31.52 -4.35 -2.81
C LYS A 74 -32.19 -4.21 -1.43
N GLU A 75 -32.08 -5.22 -0.57
CA GLU A 75 -32.65 -5.23 0.78
C GLU A 75 -32.16 -4.07 1.66
N PRO A 76 -32.99 -3.57 2.59
CA PRO A 76 -32.62 -2.51 3.52
C PRO A 76 -31.54 -2.99 4.50
N ILE A 77 -30.62 -2.10 4.82
CA ILE A 77 -29.51 -2.35 5.74
C ILE A 77 -30.05 -2.48 7.16
N ARG A 78 -29.52 -3.45 7.91
CA ARG A 78 -29.97 -3.75 9.28
C ARG A 78 -28.87 -3.50 10.31
N ALA A 79 -29.28 -3.21 11.54
CA ALA A 79 -28.37 -3.17 12.66
C ALA A 79 -27.69 -4.54 12.84
N GLY A 80 -26.38 -4.54 13.09
CA GLY A 80 -25.54 -5.72 13.22
C GLY A 80 -24.79 -6.10 11.94
N GLU A 81 -25.19 -5.61 10.76
CA GLU A 81 -24.48 -5.86 9.52
C GLU A 81 -23.11 -5.16 9.51
N ILE A 82 -22.13 -5.76 8.83
CA ILE A 82 -20.81 -5.17 8.61
C ILE A 82 -20.82 -4.53 7.23
N VAL A 83 -20.56 -3.23 7.19
CA VAL A 83 -20.60 -2.43 5.97
C VAL A 83 -19.24 -1.82 5.71
N VAL A 84 -18.93 -1.67 4.43
CA VAL A 84 -17.77 -0.93 3.96
C VAL A 84 -18.26 0.34 3.30
N PHE A 85 -17.80 1.47 3.80
CA PHE A 85 -18.26 2.78 3.36
C PHE A 85 -17.08 3.69 3.08
N ASN A 86 -17.32 4.65 2.19
CA ASN A 86 -16.41 5.75 1.94
C ASN A 86 -16.92 7.02 2.63
N VAL A 87 -15.99 7.86 3.07
CA VAL A 87 -16.29 9.17 3.66
C VAL A 87 -15.66 10.23 2.77
N ASP A 88 -16.41 11.28 2.46
CA ASP A 88 -15.89 12.39 1.66
C ASP A 88 -14.63 12.99 2.32
N GLY A 89 -13.58 13.14 1.53
CA GLY A 89 -12.27 13.61 2.00
C GLY A 89 -11.37 12.52 2.57
N ARG A 90 -11.78 11.24 2.56
CA ARG A 90 -10.90 10.09 2.83
C ARG A 90 -10.72 9.25 1.58
N GLU A 91 -9.48 8.87 1.31
CA GLU A 91 -9.16 7.96 0.19
C GLU A 91 -9.32 6.49 0.57
N ILE A 92 -9.21 6.18 1.87
CA ILE A 92 -9.22 4.80 2.37
C ILE A 92 -10.61 4.49 2.95
N PRO A 93 -11.29 3.45 2.43
CA PRO A 93 -12.60 3.07 2.93
C PRO A 93 -12.54 2.45 4.34
N ILE A 94 -13.64 2.56 5.06
CA ILE A 94 -13.75 2.11 6.45
C ILE A 94 -14.72 0.93 6.52
N VAL A 95 -14.33 -0.11 7.27
CA VAL A 95 -15.14 -1.30 7.52
C VAL A 95 -15.61 -1.28 8.96
N HIS A 96 -16.90 -1.09 9.23
CA HIS A 96 -17.45 -1.11 10.59
C HIS A 96 -18.84 -1.74 10.68
N ARG A 97 -19.30 -2.03 11.91
CA ARG A 97 -20.61 -2.61 12.17
C ARG A 97 -21.67 -1.53 12.29
N VAL A 98 -22.82 -1.74 11.66
CA VAL A 98 -23.99 -0.88 11.81
C VAL A 98 -24.58 -1.08 13.20
N ILE A 99 -24.66 -0.01 13.99
CA ILE A 99 -25.24 -0.03 15.34
C ILE A 99 -26.64 0.57 15.39
N LYS A 100 -26.98 1.44 14.45
CA LYS A 100 -28.31 2.05 14.38
C LYS A 100 -28.68 2.33 12.93
N VAL A 101 -29.95 2.08 12.62
CA VAL A 101 -30.56 2.37 11.32
C VAL A 101 -31.76 3.25 11.59
N HIS A 102 -31.89 4.34 10.83
CA HIS A 102 -33.04 5.21 10.83
C HIS A 102 -33.59 5.25 9.41
N GLU A 103 -34.86 4.86 9.26
CA GLU A 103 -35.57 4.94 8.00
C GLU A 103 -36.46 6.18 8.03
N ARG A 104 -36.23 7.11 7.09
CA ARG A 104 -37.08 8.29 6.98
C ARG A 104 -38.41 7.87 6.37
N GLN A 105 -39.49 8.09 7.12
CA GLN A 105 -40.85 7.72 6.71
C GLN A 105 -41.30 8.45 5.43
N ASP A 106 -40.69 9.61 5.14
CA ASP A 106 -41.12 10.51 4.07
C ASP A 106 -40.49 10.17 2.72
N THR A 107 -39.23 9.73 2.72
CA THR A 107 -38.42 9.50 1.51
C THR A 107 -38.01 8.03 1.32
N GLY A 108 -38.16 7.19 2.35
CA GLY A 108 -37.60 5.83 2.37
C GLY A 108 -36.07 5.81 2.39
N GLU A 109 -35.42 6.95 2.66
CA GLU A 109 -33.97 7.01 2.81
C GLU A 109 -33.53 6.35 4.12
N VAL A 110 -32.46 5.57 4.03
CA VAL A 110 -31.89 4.84 5.15
C VAL A 110 -30.61 5.55 5.59
N ASP A 111 -30.68 6.11 6.80
CA ASP A 111 -29.57 6.73 7.52
C ASP A 111 -28.98 5.69 8.48
N VAL A 112 -27.68 5.40 8.36
CA VAL A 112 -26.99 4.40 9.19
C VAL A 112 -25.91 5.03 10.05
N LEU A 113 -25.75 4.49 11.24
CA LEU A 113 -24.66 4.82 12.15
C LEU A 113 -23.82 3.56 12.37
N THR A 114 -22.51 3.70 12.20
CA THR A 114 -21.55 2.62 12.31
C THR A 114 -20.63 2.80 13.52
N LYS A 115 -20.04 1.69 13.96
CA LYS A 115 -19.03 1.64 15.01
C LYS A 115 -18.09 0.47 14.76
N GLY A 116 -16.79 0.68 14.95
CA GLY A 116 -15.82 -0.41 15.04
C GLY A 116 -16.06 -1.28 16.28
N ASP A 117 -16.02 -2.60 16.12
CA ASP A 117 -16.25 -3.56 17.21
C ASP A 117 -15.29 -3.32 18.39
N ASN A 118 -14.04 -2.95 18.09
CA ASN A 118 -12.97 -2.66 19.06
C ASN A 118 -12.86 -1.18 19.45
N ASN A 119 -13.72 -0.30 18.91
CA ASN A 119 -13.67 1.14 19.23
C ASN A 119 -14.51 1.45 20.47
N TYR A 120 -14.15 2.50 21.24
CA TYR A 120 -14.95 2.94 22.40
C TYR A 120 -16.20 3.73 22.01
N GLY A 121 -16.11 4.55 20.95
CA GLY A 121 -17.20 5.41 20.47
C GLY A 121 -17.75 4.98 19.11
N ASP A 122 -18.80 5.66 18.67
CA ASP A 122 -19.33 5.56 17.31
C ASP A 122 -18.45 6.33 16.30
N ASP A 123 -18.74 6.15 15.01
CA ASP A 123 -17.91 6.70 13.94
C ASP A 123 -18.25 8.15 13.57
N ARG A 124 -19.07 8.87 14.33
CA ARG A 124 -19.48 10.25 13.98
C ARG A 124 -18.29 11.19 13.80
N LEU A 125 -17.23 10.99 14.58
CA LEU A 125 -15.99 11.77 14.47
C LEU A 125 -15.17 11.43 13.21
N LEU A 126 -15.47 10.31 12.56
CA LEU A 126 -14.79 9.87 11.33
C LEU A 126 -15.49 10.35 10.07
N TYR A 127 -16.77 10.71 10.16
CA TYR A 127 -17.58 11.21 9.05
C TYR A 127 -17.15 12.61 8.60
N ALA A 128 -17.70 13.07 7.46
CA ALA A 128 -17.44 14.42 6.98
C ALA A 128 -17.93 15.49 7.98
N HIS A 129 -17.39 16.70 7.89
CA HIS A 129 -17.76 17.79 8.80
C HIS A 129 -19.28 18.05 8.78
N GLY A 130 -19.92 17.94 9.94
CA GLY A 130 -21.37 18.13 10.10
C GLY A 130 -22.23 16.91 9.74
N GLN A 131 -21.62 15.81 9.30
CA GLN A 131 -22.32 14.58 8.99
C GLN A 131 -22.46 13.69 10.23
N LEU A 132 -23.69 13.32 10.58
CA LEU A 132 -24.00 12.45 11.73
C LEU A 132 -24.43 11.03 11.34
N TRP A 133 -24.79 10.86 10.06
CA TRP A 133 -25.36 9.63 9.52
C TRP A 133 -24.77 9.36 8.13
N LEU A 134 -24.56 8.08 7.83
CA LEU A 134 -24.17 7.63 6.51
C LEU A 134 -25.43 7.30 5.70
N GLN A 135 -25.49 7.80 4.48
CA GLN A 135 -26.54 7.46 3.53
C GLN A 135 -26.13 6.28 2.64
N ARG A 136 -27.11 5.65 1.99
CA ARG A 136 -26.89 4.47 1.12
C ARG A 136 -25.77 4.66 0.08
N HIS A 137 -25.60 5.85 -0.49
CA HIS A 137 -24.58 6.12 -1.50
C HIS A 137 -23.14 6.12 -0.95
N HIS A 138 -22.96 6.29 0.36
CA HIS A 138 -21.64 6.17 1.00
C HIS A 138 -21.22 4.71 1.17
N ILE A 139 -22.17 3.77 1.10
CA ILE A 139 -21.96 2.36 1.42
C ILE A 139 -21.64 1.62 0.12
N MET A 140 -20.41 1.13 0.01
CA MET A 140 -19.96 0.39 -1.16
C MET A 140 -20.51 -1.04 -1.16
N GLY A 141 -20.67 -1.65 0.01
CA GLY A 141 -21.26 -2.97 0.13
C GLY A 141 -21.25 -3.53 1.54
N ARG A 142 -21.93 -4.67 1.70
CA ARG A 142 -21.98 -5.42 2.96
C ARG A 142 -21.02 -6.60 2.90
N ALA A 143 -20.30 -6.87 3.98
CA ALA A 143 -19.41 -8.02 4.05
C ALA A 143 -20.24 -9.32 4.16
N VAL A 144 -20.10 -10.22 3.18
CA VAL A 144 -20.79 -11.52 3.14
C VAL A 144 -19.88 -12.69 3.47
N GLY A 145 -18.58 -12.49 3.42
CA GLY A 145 -17.58 -13.50 3.75
C GLY A 145 -16.20 -12.88 3.84
N PHE A 146 -15.25 -13.64 4.37
CA PHE A 146 -13.87 -13.20 4.46
C PHE A 146 -12.89 -14.36 4.30
N LEU A 147 -11.66 -14.02 3.91
CA LEU A 147 -10.54 -14.93 3.82
C LEU A 147 -9.40 -14.41 4.71
N PRO A 148 -9.04 -15.12 5.78
CA PRO A 148 -8.08 -14.61 6.74
C PRO A 148 -6.66 -14.62 6.18
N TYR A 149 -5.84 -13.67 6.63
CA TYR A 149 -4.40 -13.53 6.34
C TYR A 149 -3.97 -13.28 4.88
N VAL A 150 -4.80 -13.52 3.87
CA VAL A 150 -4.38 -13.41 2.46
C VAL A 150 -4.08 -11.96 2.03
N GLY A 151 -4.74 -10.99 2.64
CA GLY A 151 -4.50 -9.56 2.41
C GLY A 151 -3.13 -9.07 2.89
N TRP A 152 -2.38 -9.86 3.66
CA TRP A 152 -0.98 -9.51 3.97
C TRP A 152 -0.12 -9.42 2.72
N VAL A 153 -0.40 -10.21 1.68
CA VAL A 153 0.33 -10.13 0.40
C VAL A 153 0.18 -8.74 -0.21
N THR A 154 -1.04 -8.21 -0.28
CA THR A 154 -1.31 -6.86 -0.80
C THR A 154 -0.76 -5.78 0.12
N ILE A 155 -0.87 -5.93 1.44
CA ILE A 155 -0.34 -4.97 2.41
C ILE A 155 1.19 -4.86 2.28
N ILE A 156 1.92 -5.98 2.21
CA ILE A 156 3.38 -5.99 2.05
C ILE A 156 3.81 -5.37 0.71
N MET A 157 3.00 -5.54 -0.33
CA MET A 157 3.28 -5.00 -1.67
C MET A 157 2.98 -3.50 -1.80
N THR A 158 1.99 -2.99 -1.06
CA THR A 158 1.47 -1.62 -1.19
C THR A 158 1.93 -0.70 -0.07
N GLU A 159 1.92 -1.15 1.18
CA GLU A 159 2.63 -0.41 2.22
C GLU A 159 4.11 -0.46 1.84
N LYS A 160 4.73 0.70 1.65
CA LYS A 160 6.18 0.80 1.59
C LYS A 160 6.71 -0.10 2.72
N PRO A 161 7.76 -0.91 2.51
CA PRO A 161 8.50 -1.46 3.62
C PRO A 161 9.15 -0.28 4.35
N ILE A 162 8.36 0.52 5.05
CA ILE A 162 8.78 1.23 6.23
C ILE A 162 9.15 0.07 7.11
N ILE A 163 10.44 -0.12 7.26
CA ILE A 163 10.99 -1.03 8.21
C ILE A 163 10.60 -0.46 9.58
N LYS A 164 9.34 -0.64 9.97
CA LYS A 164 8.77 -0.20 11.24
C LYS A 164 9.46 -1.06 12.29
N GLY A 165 10.56 -0.52 12.83
CA GLY A 165 11.40 -1.17 13.84
C GLY A 165 12.88 -1.29 13.49
N ARG A 166 13.36 -0.90 12.29
CA ARG A 166 14.80 -0.65 12.11
C ARG A 166 15.07 0.84 12.17
N GLU A 167 15.91 1.23 13.12
CA GLU A 167 16.55 2.54 13.15
C GLU A 167 17.25 2.76 11.80
N ILE A 168 16.86 3.82 11.07
CA ILE A 168 17.52 4.17 9.82
C ILE A 168 18.84 4.85 10.19
N PRO A 169 20.00 4.24 9.91
CA PRO A 169 21.27 4.87 10.23
C PRO A 169 21.45 6.13 9.38
N ILE A 170 21.69 7.26 10.03
CA ILE A 170 22.02 8.53 9.37
C ILE A 170 23.53 8.72 9.33
N VAL A 171 24.05 9.23 8.21
CA VAL A 171 25.49 9.47 8.02
C VAL A 171 25.76 10.96 8.12
N HIS A 172 26.38 11.38 9.21
CA HIS A 172 26.66 12.79 9.51
C HIS A 172 28.14 12.97 9.86
N ARG A 173 28.63 14.21 9.72
CA ARG A 173 30.02 14.55 10.01
C ARG A 173 30.20 14.82 11.49
N VAL A 174 31.27 14.29 12.07
CA VAL A 174 31.67 14.65 13.43
C VAL A 174 32.24 16.07 13.45
N ILE A 175 31.67 16.93 14.27
CA ILE A 175 32.10 18.33 14.41
C ILE A 175 32.79 18.63 15.74
N LYS A 176 32.52 17.84 16.79
CA LYS A 176 33.19 17.98 18.09
C LYS A 176 33.34 16.63 18.76
N VAL A 177 34.48 16.42 19.39
CA VAL A 177 34.79 15.23 20.19
C VAL A 177 35.28 15.71 21.55
N HIS A 178 34.73 15.13 22.61
CA HIS A 178 35.18 15.36 23.98
C HIS A 178 35.56 14.02 24.60
N GLU A 179 36.72 13.95 25.23
CA GLU A 179 37.17 12.78 25.97
C GLU A 179 37.14 13.11 27.46
N ARG A 180 36.39 12.32 28.21
CA ARG A 180 36.24 12.52 29.66
C ARG A 180 37.46 11.94 30.37
N GLN A 181 38.30 12.80 30.93
CA GLN A 181 39.60 12.43 31.54
C GLN A 181 39.49 11.36 32.64
N ASP A 182 38.34 11.28 33.31
CA ASP A 182 38.11 10.42 34.47
C ASP A 182 37.73 8.98 34.08
N THR A 183 37.18 8.79 32.87
CA THR A 183 36.56 7.51 32.44
C THR A 183 37.04 7.04 31.07
N GLY A 184 37.69 7.90 30.29
CA GLY A 184 38.07 7.62 28.89
C GLY A 184 36.87 7.55 27.93
N GLU A 185 35.68 7.95 28.38
CA GLU A 185 34.50 7.98 27.52
C GLU A 185 34.61 9.09 26.48
N VAL A 186 34.20 8.77 25.25
CA VAL A 186 34.25 9.69 24.11
C VAL A 186 32.84 10.12 23.75
N ASP A 187 32.60 11.42 23.88
CA ASP A 187 31.36 12.11 23.52
C ASP A 187 31.53 12.80 22.16
N VAL A 188 30.59 12.56 21.26
CA VAL A 188 30.65 13.02 19.87
C VAL A 188 29.44 13.89 19.54
N LEU A 189 29.68 15.00 18.88
CA LEU A 189 28.64 15.84 18.28
C LEU A 189 28.74 15.75 16.77
N THR A 190 27.60 15.50 16.12
CA THR A 190 27.49 15.37 14.66
C THR A 190 26.74 16.54 14.04
N LYS A 191 26.97 16.75 12.75
CA LYS A 191 26.23 17.68 11.91
C LYS A 191 26.12 17.12 10.48
N GLY A 192 24.95 17.27 9.88
CA GLY A 192 24.76 17.03 8.45
C GLY A 192 25.45 18.12 7.60
N ASP A 193 26.14 17.71 6.53
CA ASP A 193 26.95 18.62 5.71
C ASP A 193 26.14 19.77 5.07
N ASN A 194 24.83 19.60 4.90
CA ASN A 194 23.91 20.60 4.32
C ASN A 194 22.99 21.28 5.34
N ASN A 195 23.22 21.09 6.65
CA ASN A 195 22.37 21.65 7.70
C ASN A 195 22.92 22.99 8.23
N TYR A 196 22.05 23.88 8.71
CA TYR A 196 22.48 25.13 9.35
C TYR A 196 23.03 24.89 10.77
N GLY A 197 22.35 24.07 11.58
CA GLY A 197 22.73 23.72 12.96
C GLY A 197 23.34 22.33 13.12
N ASP A 198 23.70 21.98 14.36
CA ASP A 198 24.12 20.62 14.76
C ASP A 198 22.92 19.67 14.92
N ASP A 199 23.20 18.38 15.12
CA ASP A 199 22.17 17.34 15.15
C ASP A 199 21.50 17.14 16.52
N ARG A 200 21.68 18.05 17.49
CA ARG A 200 21.12 17.87 18.84
C ARG A 200 19.59 17.75 18.85
N LEU A 201 18.93 18.38 17.88
CA LEU A 201 17.48 18.27 17.68
C LEU A 201 17.04 16.88 17.21
N LEU A 202 17.95 16.07 16.68
CA LEU A 202 17.69 14.70 16.22
C LEU A 202 17.98 13.65 17.30
N TYR A 203 18.62 14.03 18.41
CA TYR A 203 18.93 13.11 19.51
C TYR A 203 17.71 12.88 20.41
N ALA A 204 17.79 11.86 21.27
CA ALA A 204 16.74 11.61 22.25
C ALA A 204 16.55 12.81 23.20
N HIS A 205 15.36 12.95 23.79
CA HIS A 205 15.07 14.05 24.70
C HIS A 205 16.10 14.14 25.84
N GLY A 206 16.74 15.30 25.97
CA GLY A 206 17.77 15.56 26.99
C GLY A 206 19.18 15.08 26.62
N GLN A 207 19.36 14.42 25.47
CA GLN A 207 20.66 13.97 24.99
C GLN A 207 21.36 15.08 24.20
N LEU A 208 22.60 15.40 24.59
CA LEU A 208 23.41 16.44 23.94
C LEU A 208 24.62 15.90 23.17
N TRP A 209 24.99 14.64 23.43
CA TRP A 209 26.17 13.98 22.89
C TRP A 209 25.88 12.52 22.52
N LEU A 210 26.56 12.03 21.49
CA LEU A 210 26.55 10.64 21.10
C LEU A 210 27.76 9.92 21.69
N GLN A 211 27.49 8.85 22.42
CA GLN A 211 28.52 7.94 22.92
C GLN A 211 28.84 6.84 21.90
N ARG A 212 29.95 6.13 22.09
CA ARG A 212 30.43 5.06 21.19
C ARG A 212 29.36 4.01 20.84
N HIS A 213 28.48 3.66 21.77
CA HIS A 213 27.43 2.67 21.54
C HIS A 213 26.31 3.15 20.60
N HIS A 214 26.19 4.47 20.37
CA HIS A 214 25.28 5.05 19.38
C HIS A 214 25.89 5.09 17.96
N ILE A 215 27.20 4.81 17.83
CA ILE A 215 27.92 4.94 16.56
C ILE A 215 28.08 3.55 15.95
N MET A 216 27.35 3.30 14.86
CA MET A 216 27.39 2.04 14.12
C MET A 216 28.73 1.80 13.41
N GLY A 217 29.41 2.87 12.99
CA GLY A 217 30.70 2.79 12.30
C GLY A 217 31.10 4.11 11.66
N ARG A 218 32.28 4.12 11.04
CA ARG A 218 32.80 5.26 10.26
C ARG A 218 32.72 4.95 8.77
N ALA A 219 32.16 5.86 7.99
CA ALA A 219 32.19 5.74 6.53
C ALA A 219 33.64 5.81 6.02
N VAL A 220 34.07 4.77 5.28
CA VAL A 220 35.43 4.65 4.72
C VAL A 220 35.47 4.97 3.22
N GLY A 221 34.33 4.88 2.53
CA GLY A 221 34.17 5.22 1.12
C GLY A 221 32.71 5.39 0.75
N PHE A 222 32.43 5.94 -0.43
CA PHE A 222 31.08 6.08 -0.98
C PHE A 222 31.09 5.83 -2.48
N LEU A 223 30.05 5.18 -2.99
CA LEU A 223 29.81 5.05 -4.43
C LEU A 223 28.66 6.00 -4.81
N PRO A 224 28.92 7.10 -5.54
CA PRO A 224 27.87 8.00 -5.95
C PRO A 224 26.94 7.30 -6.95
N TYR A 225 25.67 7.72 -6.97
CA TYR A 225 24.62 7.28 -7.90
C TYR A 225 24.14 5.83 -7.80
N VAL A 226 24.93 4.87 -7.30
CA VAL A 226 24.50 3.46 -7.17
C VAL A 226 23.23 3.31 -6.33
N GLY A 227 23.10 4.10 -5.26
CA GLY A 227 21.92 4.12 -4.40
C GLY A 227 20.64 4.59 -5.09
N TRP A 228 20.73 5.31 -6.22
CA TRP A 228 19.54 5.78 -6.94
C TRP A 228 18.72 4.63 -7.48
N VAL A 229 19.34 3.52 -7.89
CA VAL A 229 18.61 2.34 -8.35
C VAL A 229 17.72 1.81 -7.23
N THR A 230 18.26 1.70 -6.02
CA THR A 230 17.51 1.27 -4.83
C THR A 230 16.41 2.27 -4.46
N ILE A 231 16.70 3.57 -4.49
CA ILE A 231 15.71 4.63 -4.19
C ILE A 231 14.57 4.58 -5.20
N ILE A 232 14.87 4.53 -6.49
CA ILE A 232 13.88 4.46 -7.57
C ILE A 232 13.00 3.20 -7.44
N MET A 233 13.60 2.04 -7.17
CA MET A 233 12.87 0.79 -6.95
C MET A 233 11.99 0.83 -5.69
N THR A 234 12.37 1.61 -4.67
CA THR A 234 11.63 1.72 -3.40
C THR A 234 10.52 2.77 -3.48
N GLU A 235 10.78 3.91 -4.12
CA GLU A 235 9.84 5.03 -4.20
C GLU A 235 8.80 4.87 -5.30
N LYS A 236 9.13 4.14 -6.38
CA LYS A 236 8.24 3.88 -7.50
C LYS A 236 8.00 2.37 -7.67
N PRO A 237 7.04 1.79 -6.94
CA PRO A 237 6.72 0.35 -7.03
C PRO A 237 6.43 -0.11 -8.47
N ILE A 238 5.88 0.76 -9.31
CA ILE A 238 5.61 0.50 -10.73
C ILE A 238 6.88 0.05 -11.47
N ILE A 239 8.03 0.65 -11.20
CA ILE A 239 9.30 0.30 -11.88
C ILE A 239 9.73 -1.12 -11.52
N LYS A 240 9.52 -1.54 -10.26
CA LYS A 240 9.75 -2.92 -9.83
C LYS A 240 8.86 -3.89 -10.61
N TYR A 241 7.58 -3.58 -10.81
CA TYR A 241 6.67 -4.42 -11.59
C TYR A 241 7.02 -4.47 -13.08
N ILE A 242 7.43 -3.35 -13.67
CA ILE A 242 7.92 -3.31 -15.05
C ILE A 242 9.17 -4.18 -15.19
N LEU A 243 10.12 -4.11 -14.25
CA LEU A 243 11.35 -4.89 -14.28
C LEU A 243 11.06 -6.40 -14.16
N ILE A 244 10.23 -6.80 -13.21
CA ILE A 244 9.81 -8.21 -13.04
C ILE A 244 9.03 -8.69 -14.27
N GLY A 245 8.14 -7.86 -14.81
CA GLY A 245 7.38 -8.17 -16.02
C GLY A 245 8.29 -8.34 -17.25
N ALA A 246 9.29 -7.48 -17.42
CA ALA A 246 10.28 -7.57 -18.48
C ALA A 246 11.17 -8.81 -18.32
N LEU A 247 11.61 -9.13 -17.10
CA LEU A 247 12.34 -10.37 -16.81
C LEU A 247 11.48 -11.61 -17.08
N GLY A 248 10.21 -11.61 -16.69
CA GLY A 248 9.27 -12.68 -16.97
C GLY A 248 9.04 -12.87 -18.47
N LEU A 249 8.86 -11.77 -19.20
CA LEU A 249 8.75 -11.78 -20.66
C LEU A 249 10.05 -12.32 -21.29
N LEU A 250 11.21 -11.88 -20.80
CA LEU A 250 12.52 -12.32 -21.29
C LEU A 250 12.69 -13.83 -21.09
N VAL A 251 12.34 -14.37 -19.92
CA VAL A 251 12.39 -15.81 -19.62
C VAL A 251 11.43 -16.61 -20.49
N ILE A 252 10.24 -16.08 -20.78
CA ILE A 252 9.29 -16.71 -21.70
C ILE A 252 9.84 -16.68 -23.14
N THR A 253 10.46 -15.58 -23.56
CA THR A 253 11.03 -15.42 -24.90
C THR A 253 12.38 -16.11 -25.09
N SER A 254 13.10 -16.41 -24.00
CA SER A 254 14.36 -17.15 -24.02
C SER A 254 14.15 -18.66 -23.91
N LYS A 255 12.89 -19.10 -23.85
CA LYS A 255 12.52 -20.52 -23.84
C LYS A 255 12.32 -20.97 -25.29
N ASP A 256 13.45 -21.13 -25.97
CA ASP A 256 13.64 -21.94 -27.18
C ASP A 256 15.00 -22.66 -27.03
#